data_AF-A0A835IU11-F1
#
_entry.id   AF-A0A835IU11-F1
#
_cell.length_a   1.000
_cell.length_b   1.000
_cell.length_c   1.000
_cell.angle_alpha   90.00
_cell.angle_beta   90.00
_cell.angle_gamma   90.00
#
_symmetry.space_group_name_H-M   'P 1'
#
loop_
_entity.id
_entity.type
_entity.pdbx_description
1 polymer ?
#
loop_
_entity_poly.entity_id
_entity_poly.type
_entity_poly.pdbx_seq_one_letter_code
_entity_poly.pdbx_strand_id
1 'polypeptide(L)' 'MAAVSIIEIAKLDIQIFDNDGALSVSLTKYIADLSENFVKERGAFTVVVSSGSLIKSLRKVKSKGRK' A
#
# COMPACT_ATOMS: atom_id res chain seq x y z
N MET A 1 -26.73 6.43 -25.70
CA MET A 1 -26.08 6.77 -24.41
C MET A 1 -24.62 7.02 -24.71
N ALA A 2 -24.22 8.28 -24.74
CA ALA A 2 -22.82 8.66 -24.88
C ALA A 2 -22.30 9.20 -23.55
N ALA A 3 -20.97 9.27 -23.46
CA ALA A 3 -20.13 9.83 -22.40
C ALA A 3 -19.58 8.75 -21.44
N VAL A 4 -18.28 8.50 -21.28
CA VAL A 4 -17.07 9.24 -21.71
C VAL A 4 -15.91 8.25 -21.79
N SER A 5 -15.25 8.17 -22.95
CA SER A 5 -13.89 7.67 -23.08
C SER A 5 -12.93 8.82 -22.77
N ILE A 6 -12.54 8.95 -21.51
CA ILE A 6 -11.31 9.61 -21.10
C ILE A 6 -10.72 8.64 -20.11
N ILE A 7 -9.40 8.48 -20.18
CA ILE A 7 -8.48 7.90 -19.21
C ILE A 7 -7.53 6.92 -19.93
N GLU A 8 -6.63 7.51 -20.71
CA GLU A 8 -5.23 7.06 -20.70
C GLU A 8 -4.57 7.61 -19.41
N ILE A 9 -5.21 7.40 -18.26
CA ILE A 9 -4.61 7.60 -16.93
C ILE A 9 -3.73 6.39 -16.76
N ALA A 10 -2.43 6.65 -16.62
CA ALA A 10 -1.40 5.78 -16.06
C ALA A 10 -1.89 4.35 -15.80
N LYS A 11 -1.43 3.41 -16.64
CA LYS A 11 -1.63 1.95 -16.51
C LYS A 11 -1.91 1.56 -15.05
N LEU A 12 -3.19 1.36 -14.72
CA LEU A 12 -3.62 1.09 -13.35
C LEU A 12 -3.17 -0.32 -12.99
N ASP A 13 -2.24 -0.45 -12.04
CA ASP A 13 -1.92 -1.74 -11.42
C ASP A 13 -2.99 -2.05 -10.37
N ILE A 14 -3.96 -2.88 -10.75
CA ILE A 14 -5.09 -3.26 -9.90
C ILE A 14 -4.81 -4.65 -9.34
N GLN A 15 -4.65 -4.74 -8.02
CA GLN A 15 -4.54 -6.01 -7.31
C GLN A 15 -5.84 -6.28 -6.54
N ILE A 16 -6.44 -7.44 -6.80
CA ILE A 16 -7.67 -7.90 -6.15
C ILE A 16 -7.31 -8.98 -5.12
N PHE A 17 -7.90 -8.90 -3.94
CA PHE A 17 -7.66 -9.84 -2.83
C PHE A 17 -8.98 -10.46 -2.38
N ASP A 18 -8.96 -11.76 -2.11
CA ASP A 18 -10.17 -12.51 -1.71
C ASP A 18 -10.59 -12.25 -0.26
N ASN A 19 -9.68 -11.73 0.58
CA ASN A 19 -9.98 -11.38 1.97
C ASN A 19 -9.10 -10.24 2.49
N ASP A 20 -9.60 -9.56 3.53
CA ASP A 20 -8.93 -8.44 4.19
C ASP A 20 -7.53 -8.79 4.74
N GLY A 21 -7.34 -10.05 5.16
CA GLY A 21 -6.05 -10.54 5.65
C GLY A 21 -4.98 -10.54 4.57
N ALA A 22 -5.31 -11.00 3.37
CA ALA A 22 -4.41 -11.03 2.22
C ALA A 22 -4.07 -9.61 1.74
N LEU A 23 -5.06 -8.72 1.67
CA LEU A 23 -4.87 -7.30 1.37
C LEU A 23 -3.91 -6.65 2.38
N SER A 24 -4.12 -6.89 3.67
CA SER A 24 -3.28 -6.34 4.75
C SER A 24 -1.82 -6.77 4.63
N VAL A 25 -1.58 -8.05 4.33
CA VAL A 25 -0.23 -8.61 4.17
C VAL A 25 0.47 -8.03 2.94
N SER A 26 -0.23 -7.99 1.79
CA SER A 26 0.34 -7.42 0.56
C SER A 26 0.66 -5.94 0.71
N LEU A 27 -0.27 -5.16 1.26
CA LEU A 27 -0.10 -3.72 1.50
C LEU A 27 1.07 -3.45 2.46
N THR A 28 1.18 -4.23 3.54
CA THR A 28 2.30 -4.13 4.50
C THR A 28 3.64 -4.41 3.81
N LYS A 29 3.70 -5.46 2.98
CA LYS A 29 4.93 -5.82 2.25
C LYS A 29 5.33 -4.71 1.28
N TYR A 30 4.37 -4.21 0.49
CA TYR A 30 4.61 -3.12 -0.46
C TYR A 30 5.17 -1.87 0.23
N ILE A 31 4.59 -1.48 1.38
CA ILE A 31 5.07 -0.34 2.17
C ILE A 31 6.45 -0.61 2.79
N ALA A 32 6.71 -1.83 3.28
CA ALA A 32 8.01 -2.21 3.83
C ALA A 32 9.10 -2.11 2.76
N ASP A 33 8.87 -2.69 1.58
CA ASP A 33 9.79 -2.70 0.44
C ASP A 33 10.07 -1.25 -0.03
N LEU A 34 9.04 -0.40 -0.11
CA LEU A 34 9.22 1.03 -0.41
C LEU A 34 10.00 1.74 0.68
N SER A 35 9.60 1.57 1.95
CA SER A 35 10.20 2.26 3.09
C SER A 35 11.69 1.96 3.22
N GLU A 36 12.11 0.72 2.93
CA GLU A 36 13.51 0.34 3.02
C GLU A 36 14.39 1.15 2.05
N ASN A 37 13.90 1.45 0.85
CA ASN A 37 14.62 2.27 -0.12
C ASN A 37 14.73 3.73 0.33
N PHE A 38 13.63 4.31 0.83
CA PHE A 38 13.62 5.72 1.25
C PHE A 38 14.34 5.96 2.59
N VAL A 39 14.25 5.04 3.53
CA VAL A 39 14.93 5.14 4.83
C VAL A 39 16.44 5.01 4.68
N LYS A 40 16.93 4.19 3.73
CA LYS A 40 18.38 4.09 3.44
C LYS A 40 18.98 5.41 2.97
N GLU A 41 18.25 6.18 2.18
CA GLU A 41 18.76 7.43 1.60
C GLU A 41 18.47 8.67 2.46
N ARG A 42 17.29 8.73 3.11
CA ARG A 42 16.81 9.95 3.79
C ARG A 42 16.56 9.78 5.29
N GLY A 43 16.71 8.57 5.82
CA GLY A 43 16.44 8.24 7.22
C GLY A 43 14.97 8.24 7.63
N ALA A 44 14.05 8.62 6.73
CA ALA A 44 12.61 8.71 7.00
C ALA A 44 11.78 8.39 5.75
N PHE A 45 10.58 7.84 5.97
CA PHE A 45 9.60 7.54 4.94
C PHE A 45 8.22 8.00 5.40
N THR A 46 7.56 8.82 4.58
CA THR A 46 6.23 9.39 4.89
C THR A 46 5.22 8.87 3.89
N VAL A 47 4.11 8.31 4.40
CA VAL A 47 2.99 7.83 3.58
C VAL A 47 1.74 8.58 4.00
N VAL A 48 1.01 9.11 3.02
CA VAL A 48 -0.33 9.65 3.24
C VAL A 48 -1.32 8.55 2.95
N VAL A 49 -2.04 8.13 3.99
CA VAL A 49 -3.04 7.06 3.89
C VAL A 49 -4.41 7.67 4.03
N SER A 50 -5.29 7.38 3.08
CA SER A 50 -6.71 7.72 3.20
C SER A 50 -7.31 7.05 4.44
N SER A 51 -8.12 7.79 5.18
CA SER A 51 -8.73 7.32 6.43
C SER A 51 -9.65 6.10 6.23
N GLY A 52 -10.01 5.43 7.33
CA GLY A 52 -11.02 4.37 7.34
C GLY A 52 -10.44 2.99 7.62
N SER A 53 -10.90 1.98 6.87
CA SER A 53 -10.48 0.58 7.04
C SER A 53 -9.03 0.33 6.63
N LEU A 54 -8.46 1.13 5.73
CA LEU A 54 -7.08 0.99 5.25
C LEU A 54 -6.04 1.08 6.37
N ILE A 55 -6.23 1.98 7.33
CA ILE A 55 -5.36 2.09 8.51
C ILE A 55 -5.42 0.83 9.39
N LYS A 56 -6.55 0.10 9.39
CA LYS A 56 -6.68 -1.17 10.11
C LYS A 56 -5.88 -2.27 9.41
N SER A 57 -5.87 -2.27 8.07
CA SER A 57 -5.07 -3.19 7.26
C SER A 57 -3.57 -3.01 7.50
N LEU A 58 -3.12 -1.76 7.72
CA LEU A 58 -1.72 -1.45 8.08
C LEU A 58 -1.34 -1.84 9.51
N ARG A 59 -2.31 -1.95 10.43
CA ARG A 59 -2.04 -2.28 11.83
C ARG A 59 -1.50 -3.70 12.03
N LYS A 60 -1.58 -4.55 11.00
CA LYS A 60 -1.07 -5.92 11.00
C LYS A 60 0.45 -6.01 10.87
N VAL A 61 1.15 -4.87 10.73
CA VAL A 61 2.61 -4.75 10.82
C VAL A 61 3.05 -5.09 12.25
N LYS A 62 3.13 -6.38 12.59
CA LYS A 62 4.01 -6.80 13.68
C LYS A 62 5.42 -6.68 13.16
N SER A 63 6.15 -5.68 13.66
CA SER A 63 7.61 -5.66 13.65
C SER A 63 8.09 -7.05 14.10
N LYS A 64 8.57 -7.84 13.15
CA LYS A 64 9.34 -9.04 13.47
C LYS A 64 10.69 -8.50 13.91
N GLY A 65 10.76 -8.15 15.19
CA GLY A 65 11.99 -7.76 15.85
C GLY A 65 13.06 -8.76 15.46
N ARG A 66 14.13 -8.25 14.84
CA ARG A 66 15.38 -8.96 14.64
C ARG A 66 15.78 -9.52 16.01
N LYS A 67 15.74 -10.85 16.15
CA LYS A 67 16.58 -11.54 17.12
C LYS A 67 17.89 -11.86 16.42
#